data_AF-A0A1W6B443-F1
#
_entry.id   AF-A0A1W6B443-F1
#
_cell.length_a   1.000
_cell.length_b   1.000
_cell.length_c   1.000
_cell.angle_alpha   90.00
_cell.angle_beta   90.00
_cell.angle_gamma   90.00
#
_symmetry.space_group_name_H-M   'P 1'
#
loop_
_entity.id
_entity.type
_entity.pdbx_description
1 polymer ?
#
loop_
_entity_poly.entity_id
_entity_poly.type
_entity_poly.pdbx_seq_one_letter_code
_entity_poly.pdbx_strand_id
1 'polypeptide(L)'
;MMQTLLTTLIKLQDTLNELDAVLAEEIKQLSHAQVNAVALQQLSDIKSSLLATLAWHDEQRKQTEKDLHLQAPYEQQPTLMGHWNRILQSTQKARDMNLQASHLLDIHMKKLQSFSKILNKSAASPGLYTAGGQSENNGKARAYNITI
;
A
#
# COMPACT_ATOMS: atom_id res chain seq x y z
N MET A 1 27.56 -6.73 -26.75
CA MET A 1 26.15 -6.35 -26.95
C MET A 1 25.17 -7.40 -26.41
N MET A 2 25.15 -8.66 -26.88
CA MET A 2 24.23 -9.68 -26.30
C MET A 2 24.48 -9.99 -24.81
N GLN A 3 25.75 -10.02 -24.37
CA GLN A 3 26.08 -10.20 -22.95
C GLN A 3 25.60 -9.03 -22.09
N THR A 4 25.56 -7.82 -22.66
CA THR A 4 25.05 -6.62 -21.99
C THR A 4 23.55 -6.75 -21.75
N LEU A 5 22.79 -7.20 -22.75
CA LEU A 5 21.34 -7.44 -22.62
C LEU A 5 21.04 -8.52 -21.59
N LEU A 6 21.78 -9.64 -21.60
CA LEU A 6 21.64 -10.71 -20.61
C LEU A 6 21.94 -10.22 -19.19
N THR A 7 22.98 -9.41 -19.02
CA THR A 7 23.34 -8.82 -17.72
C THR A 7 22.25 -7.86 -17.23
N THR A 8 21.66 -7.04 -18.12
CA THR A 8 20.55 -6.16 -17.78
C THR A 8 19.32 -6.96 -17.36
N LEU A 9 18.99 -8.06 -18.05
CA LEU A 9 17.87 -8.93 -17.69
C LEU A 9 18.08 -9.61 -16.33
N ILE A 10 19.30 -10.05 -16.02
CA ILE A 10 19.63 -10.62 -14.71
C ILE A 10 19.48 -9.56 -13.62
N LYS A 11 20.01 -8.35 -13.82
CA LYS A 11 19.84 -7.24 -12.85
C LYS A 11 18.38 -6.86 -12.65
N LEU A 12 17.58 -6.91 -13.71
CA LEU A 12 16.14 -6.67 -13.66
C LEU A 12 15.43 -7.77 -12.84
N GLN A 13 15.82 -9.03 -13.03
CA GLN A 13 15.34 -10.16 -12.23
C GLN A 13 15.69 -10.00 -10.74
N ASP A 14 16.93 -9.60 -10.43
CA ASP A 14 17.39 -9.43 -9.04
C ASP A 14 16.68 -8.28 -8.34
N THR A 15 16.53 -7.14 -9.01
CA THR A 15 15.78 -5.98 -8.48
C THR A 15 14.30 -6.29 -8.27
N LEU A 16 13.69 -7.13 -9.13
CA LEU A 16 12.33 -7.63 -8.92
C LEU A 16 12.23 -8.57 -7.71
N ASN A 17 13.21 -9.44 -7.48
CA ASN A 17 13.23 -10.30 -6.30
C ASN A 17 13.35 -9.49 -5.00
N GLU A 18 14.16 -8.43 -5.00
CA GLU A 18 14.24 -7.49 -3.89
C GLU A 18 12.92 -6.76 -3.66
N LEU A 19 12.27 -6.32 -4.75
CA LEU A 19 10.95 -5.67 -4.69
C LEU A 19 9.88 -6.60 -4.10
N ASP A 20 9.88 -7.88 -4.49
CA ASP A 20 8.98 -8.91 -3.94
C ASP A 20 9.15 -9.04 -2.41
N ALA A 21 10.39 -9.02 -1.91
CA ALA A 21 10.66 -9.09 -0.48
C ALA A 21 10.16 -7.85 0.27
N VAL A 22 10.38 -6.66 -0.30
CA VAL A 22 9.91 -5.39 0.26
C VAL A 22 8.38 -5.33 0.29
N LEU A 23 7.71 -5.75 -0.79
CA LEU A 23 6.25 -5.82 -0.87
C LEU A 23 5.66 -6.81 0.14
N ALA A 24 6.32 -7.96 0.35
CA ALA A 24 5.88 -8.94 1.34
C ALA A 24 5.95 -8.37 2.77
N GLU A 25 7.02 -7.65 3.09
CA GLU A 25 7.15 -6.99 4.39
C GLU A 25 6.15 -5.83 4.52
N GLU A 26 5.88 -5.06 3.46
CA GLU A 26 4.85 -4.01 3.45
C GLU A 26 3.46 -4.58 3.76
N ILE A 27 3.06 -5.68 3.11
CA ILE A 27 1.78 -6.37 3.37
C ILE A 27 1.73 -6.88 4.82
N LYS A 28 2.84 -7.44 5.32
CA LYS A 28 2.92 -7.94 6.70
C LYS A 28 2.79 -6.81 7.71
N GLN A 29 3.46 -5.68 7.50
CA GLN A 29 3.32 -4.48 8.34
C GLN A 29 1.88 -3.95 8.33
N LEU A 30 1.22 -3.96 7.17
CA LEU A 30 -0.19 -3.57 7.04
C LEU A 30 -1.17 -4.59 7.62
N SER A 31 -0.78 -5.86 7.74
CA SER A 31 -1.61 -6.90 8.35
C SER A 31 -1.65 -6.82 9.89
N HIS A 32 -0.69 -6.13 10.51
CA HIS A 32 -0.69 -5.91 11.95
C HIS A 32 -1.84 -5.00 12.40
N ALA A 33 -2.29 -5.19 13.64
CA ALA A 33 -3.38 -4.41 14.23
C ALA A 33 -3.04 -2.93 14.41
N GLN A 34 -1.75 -2.60 14.55
CA GLN A 34 -1.24 -1.24 14.65
C GLN A 34 -0.20 -1.01 13.56
N VAL A 35 -0.49 -0.11 12.63
CA VAL A 35 0.41 0.21 11.52
C VAL A 35 1.52 1.12 12.02
N ASN A 36 2.78 0.71 11.84
CA ASN A 36 3.92 1.59 12.07
C ASN A 36 4.12 2.51 10.86
N ALA A 37 3.64 3.75 10.96
CA ALA A 37 3.72 4.73 9.88
C ALA A 37 5.17 5.01 9.42
N VAL A 38 6.14 4.98 10.33
CA VAL A 38 7.57 5.23 9.99
C VAL A 38 8.15 4.07 9.20
N ALA A 39 7.90 2.83 9.63
CA ALA A 39 8.34 1.64 8.90
C ALA A 39 7.67 1.55 7.52
N LEU A 40 6.37 1.88 7.44
CA LEU A 40 5.65 1.91 6.16
C LEU A 40 6.22 2.96 5.21
N GLN A 41 6.52 4.16 5.71
CA GLN A 41 7.15 5.23 4.92
C GLN A 41 8.49 4.77 4.33
N GLN A 42 9.36 4.17 5.16
CA GLN A 42 10.65 3.65 4.70
C GLN A 42 10.51 2.56 3.64
N LEU A 43 9.56 1.62 3.82
CA LEU A 43 9.27 0.58 2.83
C LEU A 43 8.75 1.17 1.52
N SER A 44 7.90 2.21 1.60
CA SER A 44 7.40 2.94 0.43
C SER A 44 8.51 3.68 -0.32
N ASP A 45 9.47 4.27 0.40
CA ASP A 45 10.62 4.96 -0.19
C ASP A 45 11.55 3.97 -0.91
N ILE A 46 11.85 2.82 -0.28
CA ILE A 46 12.65 1.74 -0.88
C ILE A 46 11.97 1.21 -2.14
N LYS A 47 10.66 0.94 -2.08
CA LYS A 47 9.85 0.51 -3.23
C LYS A 47 9.90 1.53 -4.38
N SER A 48 9.80 2.82 -4.06
CA SER A 48 9.89 3.88 -5.08
C SER A 48 11.27 3.92 -5.75
N SER A 49 12.34 3.74 -4.98
CA SER A 49 13.71 3.64 -5.50
C SER A 49 13.92 2.40 -6.38
N LEU A 50 13.39 1.24 -5.97
CA LEU A 50 13.46 0.00 -6.74
C LEU A 50 12.66 0.11 -8.05
N LEU A 51 11.47 0.73 -8.02
CA LEU A 51 10.68 0.97 -9.23
C LEU A 51 11.37 1.94 -10.21
N ALA A 52 12.05 2.97 -9.70
CA ALA A 52 12.84 3.87 -10.53
C ALA A 52 14.01 3.12 -11.19
N THR A 53 14.71 2.28 -10.43
CA THR A 53 15.80 1.42 -10.93
C THR A 53 15.28 0.43 -11.98
N LEU A 54 14.12 -0.18 -11.75
CA LEU A 54 13.45 -1.08 -12.68
C LEU A 54 13.10 -0.37 -14.00
N ALA A 55 12.53 0.83 -13.92
CA ALA A 55 12.21 1.64 -15.08
C ALA A 55 13.46 2.02 -15.88
N TRP A 56 14.56 2.35 -15.20
CA TRP A 56 15.84 2.61 -15.84
C TRP A 56 16.37 1.37 -16.59
N HIS A 57 16.30 0.19 -15.98
CA HIS A 57 16.68 -1.07 -16.63
C HIS A 57 15.80 -1.43 -17.82
N ASP A 58 14.48 -1.17 -17.76
CA ASP A 58 13.58 -1.38 -18.90
C ASP A 58 13.89 -0.41 -20.06
N GLU A 59 14.25 0.84 -19.76
CA GLU A 59 14.66 1.79 -20.80
C GLU A 59 15.99 1.39 -21.43
N GLN A 60 16.97 0.96 -20.64
CA GLN A 60 18.23 0.39 -21.13
C GLN A 60 17.98 -0.83 -22.03
N ARG A 61 17.02 -1.70 -21.66
CA ARG A 61 16.60 -2.82 -22.50
C ARG A 61 16.02 -2.34 -23.83
N LYS A 62 15.09 -1.38 -23.83
CA LYS A 62 14.48 -0.83 -25.05
C LYS A 62 15.50 -0.19 -26.00
N GLN A 63 16.50 0.50 -25.45
CA GLN A 63 17.59 1.06 -26.26
C GLN A 63 18.42 -0.06 -26.89
N THR A 64 18.80 -1.05 -26.10
CA THR A 64 19.58 -2.21 -26.59
C THR A 64 18.79 -3.05 -27.61
N GLU A 65 17.46 -3.16 -27.46
CA GLU A 65 16.55 -3.80 -28.42
C GLU A 65 16.50 -3.06 -29.76
N LYS A 66 16.42 -1.71 -29.72
CA LYS A 66 16.48 -0.87 -30.93
C LYS A 66 17.81 -1.03 -31.65
N ASP A 67 18.92 -1.02 -30.92
CA ASP A 67 20.26 -1.15 -31.48
C ASP A 67 20.51 -2.54 -32.10
N LEU A 68 19.89 -3.58 -31.54
CA LEU A 68 20.01 -4.95 -32.01
C LEU A 68 18.92 -5.36 -33.04
N HIS A 69 17.97 -4.47 -33.34
CA HIS A 69 16.75 -4.79 -34.12
C HIS A 69 16.01 -6.05 -33.63
N LEU A 70 16.04 -6.29 -32.32
CA LEU A 70 15.39 -7.41 -31.66
C LEU A 70 14.22 -6.89 -30.82
N GLN A 71 13.10 -7.61 -30.84
CA GLN A 71 11.93 -7.26 -30.05
C GLN A 71 11.53 -8.42 -29.13
N ALA A 72 11.27 -8.13 -27.86
CA ALA A 72 10.60 -9.07 -26.97
C ALA A 72 9.24 -9.47 -27.60
N PRO A 73 8.85 -10.76 -27.63
CA PRO A 73 9.24 -11.86 -26.74
C PRO A 73 10.48 -12.68 -27.14
N TYR A 74 11.35 -12.17 -28.01
CA TYR A 74 12.61 -12.82 -28.42
C TYR A 74 12.40 -14.26 -28.91
N GLU A 75 11.43 -14.46 -29.80
CA GLU A 75 11.01 -15.79 -30.30
C GLU A 75 12.17 -16.61 -30.89
N GLN A 76 13.17 -15.93 -31.43
CA GLN A 76 14.34 -16.55 -32.04
C GLN A 76 15.41 -16.97 -31.03
N GLN A 77 15.29 -16.61 -29.75
CA GLN A 77 16.29 -16.92 -28.74
C GLN A 77 15.67 -17.49 -27.45
N PRO A 78 15.64 -18.83 -27.31
CA PRO A 78 14.96 -19.52 -26.20
C PRO A 78 15.48 -19.11 -24.80
N THR A 79 16.77 -18.79 -24.69
CA THR A 79 17.39 -18.35 -23.43
C THR A 79 16.86 -17.00 -22.97
N LEU A 80 16.80 -16.01 -23.88
CA LEU A 80 16.23 -14.69 -23.58
C LEU A 80 14.73 -14.77 -23.33
N MET A 81 13.99 -15.56 -24.10
CA MET A 81 12.57 -15.80 -23.86
C MET A 81 12.32 -16.37 -22.46
N GLY A 82 13.14 -17.32 -22.01
CA GLY A 82 13.06 -17.89 -20.66
C GLY A 82 13.24 -16.85 -19.55
N HIS A 83 14.23 -15.95 -19.69
CA HIS A 83 14.41 -14.85 -18.74
C HIS A 83 13.27 -13.83 -18.80
N TRP A 84 12.80 -13.48 -20.00
CA TRP A 84 11.70 -12.56 -20.20
C TRP A 84 10.40 -13.04 -19.55
N ASN A 85 10.08 -14.33 -19.72
CA ASN A 85 8.90 -14.92 -19.09
C ASN A 85 8.98 -14.89 -17.56
N ARG A 86 10.17 -15.12 -16.97
CA ARG A 86 10.35 -15.02 -15.52
C ARG A 86 10.19 -13.58 -15.02
N ILE A 87 10.73 -12.61 -15.75
CA ILE A 87 10.56 -11.18 -15.44
C ILE A 87 9.08 -10.80 -15.49
N LEU A 88 8.36 -11.24 -16.53
CA LEU A 88 6.92 -10.98 -16.67
C LEU A 88 6.12 -11.59 -15.51
N GLN A 89 6.40 -12.84 -15.13
CA GLN A 89 5.77 -13.51 -14.00
C GLN A 89 6.03 -12.78 -12.67
N SER A 90 7.28 -12.40 -12.41
CA SER A 90 7.64 -11.68 -11.19
C SER A 90 7.01 -10.28 -11.15
N THR A 91 6.96 -9.58 -12.30
CA THR A 91 6.29 -8.27 -12.41
C THR A 91 4.79 -8.39 -12.13
N GLN A 92 4.13 -9.44 -12.66
CA GLN A 92 2.72 -9.68 -12.40
C GLN A 92 2.47 -9.96 -10.92
N LYS A 93 3.30 -10.80 -10.28
CA LYS A 93 3.21 -11.07 -8.84
C LYS A 93 3.42 -9.81 -8.00
N ALA A 94 4.43 -9.00 -8.31
CA ALA A 94 4.68 -7.73 -7.64
C ALA A 94 3.49 -6.76 -7.79
N ARG A 95 2.86 -6.73 -8.97
CA ARG A 95 1.63 -5.95 -9.19
C ARG A 95 0.48 -6.42 -8.32
N ASP A 96 0.26 -7.73 -8.22
CA ASP A 96 -0.81 -8.30 -7.39
C ASP A 96 -0.57 -8.01 -5.90
N MET A 97 0.66 -8.12 -5.43
CA MET A 97 1.05 -7.75 -4.06
C MET A 97 0.86 -6.26 -3.79
N ASN A 98 1.20 -5.39 -4.74
CA ASN A 98 0.97 -3.95 -4.62
C ASN A 98 -0.53 -3.60 -4.53
N LEU A 99 -1.38 -4.30 -5.30
CA LEU A 99 -2.84 -4.15 -5.20
C LEU A 99 -3.35 -4.59 -3.82
N GLN A 100 -2.83 -5.67 -3.26
CA GLN A 100 -3.16 -6.12 -1.91
C GLN A 100 -2.77 -5.09 -0.84
N ALA A 101 -1.54 -4.56 -0.90
CA ALA A 101 -1.09 -3.52 0.02
C ALA A 101 -1.99 -2.27 -0.05
N SER A 102 -2.35 -1.85 -1.27
CA SER A 102 -3.26 -0.71 -1.49
C SER A 102 -4.64 -0.94 -0.87
N HIS A 103 -5.19 -2.15 -0.99
CA HIS A 103 -6.47 -2.51 -0.39
C HIS A 103 -6.42 -2.52 1.15
N LEU A 104 -5.34 -3.03 1.74
CA LEU A 104 -5.15 -3.00 3.20
C LEU A 104 -5.04 -1.57 3.72
N LEU A 105 -4.32 -0.70 3.01
CA LEU A 105 -4.24 0.73 3.34
C LEU A 105 -5.61 1.41 3.32
N ASP A 106 -6.43 1.14 2.31
CA ASP A 106 -7.80 1.69 2.24
C ASP A 106 -8.68 1.22 3.41
N ILE A 107 -8.57 -0.05 3.82
CA ILE A 107 -9.26 -0.56 5.03
C ILE A 107 -8.82 0.21 6.28
N HIS A 108 -7.51 0.42 6.47
CA HIS A 108 -7.00 1.18 7.61
C HIS A 108 -7.47 2.63 7.59
N MET A 109 -7.46 3.28 6.43
CA MET A 109 -7.94 4.65 6.27
C MET A 109 -9.43 4.78 6.62
N LYS A 110 -10.27 3.84 6.14
CA LYS A 110 -11.69 3.78 6.47
C LYS A 110 -11.94 3.59 7.98
N LYS A 111 -11.17 2.70 8.62
CA LYS A 111 -11.24 2.49 10.08
C LYS A 111 -10.88 3.77 10.84
N LEU A 112 -9.79 4.45 10.49
CA LEU A 112 -9.37 5.71 11.10
C LEU A 112 -10.42 6.82 10.93
N GLN A 113 -10.99 6.98 9.73
CA GLN A 113 -12.07 7.94 9.49
C GLN A 113 -13.32 7.64 10.33
N SER A 114 -13.71 6.37 10.44
CA SER A 114 -14.85 5.96 11.26
C SER A 114 -14.60 6.20 12.75
N PHE A 115 -13.39 5.90 13.23
CA PHE A 115 -12.99 6.12 14.62
C PHE A 115 -12.95 7.60 14.96
N SER A 116 -12.37 8.44 14.08
CA SER A 116 -12.39 9.89 14.20
C SER A 116 -13.83 10.43 14.22
N LYS A 117 -14.73 9.92 13.38
CA LYS A 117 -16.15 10.31 13.39
C LYS A 117 -16.84 9.93 14.70
N ILE A 118 -16.54 8.77 15.28
CA ILE A 118 -17.07 8.34 16.58
C ILE A 118 -16.50 9.21 17.70
N LEU A 119 -15.19 9.46 17.73
CA LEU A 119 -14.53 10.35 18.69
C LEU A 119 -15.11 11.76 18.61
N ASN A 120 -15.27 12.32 17.41
CA ASN A 120 -15.86 13.64 17.22
C ASN A 120 -17.32 13.67 17.65
N LYS A 121 -18.11 12.62 17.39
CA LYS A 121 -19.51 12.52 17.85
C LYS A 121 -19.59 12.39 19.39
N SER A 122 -18.64 11.69 20.00
CA SER A 122 -18.53 11.53 21.46
C SER A 122 -18.02 12.79 22.15
N ALA A 123 -17.05 13.50 21.56
CA ALA A 123 -16.52 14.76 22.06
C ALA A 123 -17.52 15.93 21.84
N ALA A 124 -18.31 15.87 20.76
CA ALA A 124 -19.42 16.79 20.50
C ALA A 124 -20.71 16.45 21.29
N SER A 125 -20.70 15.36 22.07
CA SER A 125 -21.70 15.11 23.11
C SER A 125 -21.08 15.47 24.46
N PRO A 126 -20.95 16.76 24.81
CA PRO A 126 -20.66 17.11 26.19
C PRO A 126 -21.78 16.49 27.01
N GLY A 127 -21.41 15.59 27.93
CA GLY A 127 -22.36 15.00 28.85
C GLY A 127 -23.15 16.13 29.51
N LEU A 128 -24.45 16.18 29.26
CA LEU A 128 -25.59 16.12 30.19
C LEU A 128 -25.40 16.52 31.68
N TYR A 129 -24.37 17.28 32.03
CA TYR A 129 -24.16 17.90 33.33
C TYR A 129 -23.39 19.19 33.09
N THR A 130 -24.13 20.30 32.96
CA THR A 130 -23.52 21.62 33.09
C THR A 130 -23.02 21.75 34.53
N ALA A 131 -21.86 22.39 34.72
CA ALA A 131 -21.29 22.74 36.03
C ALA A 131 -22.13 23.79 36.81
N GLY A 132 -23.42 23.92 36.49
CA GLY A 132 -24.42 24.74 37.17
C GLY A 132 -25.66 23.96 37.63
N GLY A 133 -25.66 22.63 37.55
CA GLY A 133 -26.70 21.80 38.18
C GLY A 133 -28.13 22.07 37.67
N GLN A 134 -28.31 22.32 36.38
CA GLN A 134 -29.63 22.51 35.78
C GLN A 134 -29.80 21.50 34.63
N SER A 135 -30.60 20.47 34.88
CA SER A 135 -31.16 19.61 33.84
C SER A 135 -32.42 20.29 33.31
N GLU A 136 -32.46 20.63 32.01
CA GLU A 136 -33.69 21.03 31.34
C GLU A 136 -34.64 19.82 31.28
N ASN A 137 -35.41 19.65 32.34
CA ASN A 137 -36.55 18.75 32.35
C ASN A 137 -37.77 19.50 31.82
N ASN A 138 -37.79 19.76 30.51
CA ASN A 138 -39.00 20.23 29.83
C ASN A 138 -39.92 19.02 29.59
N GLY A 139 -40.54 18.56 30.68
CA GLY A 139 -41.34 17.35 30.71
C GLY A 139 -42.37 17.39 31.83
N LYS A 140 -43.38 18.26 31.68
CA LYS A 140 -44.69 18.23 32.35
C LYS A 140 -44.65 17.87 33.84
N ALA A 141 -44.68 18.92 34.67
CA ALA A 141 -45.02 18.86 36.08
C ALA A 141 -46.28 18.00 36.33
N ARG A 142 -46.07 16.77 36.82
CA ARG A 142 -47.07 16.07 37.64
C ARG A 142 -46.63 16.26 39.08
N ALA A 143 -47.20 17.29 39.71
CA ALA A 143 -47.08 17.53 41.14
C ALA A 143 -47.60 16.30 41.89
N TYR A 144 -46.70 15.56 42.53
CA TYR A 144 -47.08 14.68 43.62
C TYR A 144 -46.95 15.49 44.91
N ASN A 145 -48.08 15.96 45.42
CA ASN A 145 -48.20 16.48 46.78
C ASN A 145 -48.01 15.30 47.74
N ILE A 146 -46.96 15.34 48.54
CA ILE A 146 -46.83 14.49 49.72
C ILE A 146 -47.15 15.40 50.91
N THR A 147 -48.31 15.18 51.52
CA THR A 147 -48.68 15.76 52.82
C THR A 147 -48.19 14.80 53.90
N ILE A 148 -47.52 15.34 54.92
CA ILE A 148 -47.01 14.64 56.11
C ILE A 148 -48.17 14.37 57.06
#